data_AF-A0A7X7E2R2-F1
#
_entry.id   AF-A0A7X7E2R2-F1
#
_cell.length_a   1.000
_cell.length_b   1.000
_cell.length_c   1.000
_cell.angle_alpha   90.00
_cell.angle_beta   90.00
_cell.angle_gamma   90.00
#
_symmetry.space_group_name_H-M   'P 1'
#
loop_
_entity.id
_entity.type
_entity.pdbx_description
1 polymer ?
#
loop_
_entity_poly.entity_id
_entity_poly.type
_entity_poly.pdbx_seq_one_letter_code
_entity_poly.pdbx_strand_id
1 'polypeptide(L)'
;MKLKLDLKNPRLRTPLLIGLTGVIGIVLWYQQILTPGREQLVELNKRVKAKQDTLRTIQALKTQLNGLKEELNSAQQVLDSLKSIFPDQKEVPKLIREITSVARASGINTTKFNPQPDIEKEYYVENHYN
;
A
#
# COMPACT_ATOMS: atom_id res chain seq x y z
N MET A 1 -54.02 23.33 45.94
CA MET A 1 -53.79 24.76 46.26
C MET A 1 -53.74 25.53 44.94
N LYS A 2 -54.84 26.21 44.54
CA LYS A 2 -54.92 26.89 43.23
C LYS A 2 -54.15 28.21 43.32
N LEU A 3 -52.90 28.25 42.84
CA LEU A 3 -52.18 29.49 42.64
C LEU A 3 -52.88 30.31 41.55
N LYS A 4 -53.75 31.24 41.96
CA LYS A 4 -54.25 32.29 41.06
C LYS A 4 -53.11 33.30 40.85
N LEU A 5 -52.22 33.03 39.90
CA LEU A 5 -51.27 34.04 39.42
C LEU A 5 -52.04 35.08 38.61
N ASP A 6 -52.41 36.19 39.27
CA ASP A 6 -52.98 37.34 38.58
C ASP A 6 -51.86 38.14 37.89
N LEU A 7 -51.54 37.73 36.65
CA LEU A 7 -50.50 38.31 35.78
C LEU A 7 -50.80 39.76 35.35
N LYS A 8 -51.96 40.31 35.77
CA LYS A 8 -52.42 41.65 35.38
C LYS A 8 -52.05 42.74 36.39
N ASN A 9 -51.50 42.38 37.56
CA ASN A 9 -51.06 43.35 38.56
C ASN A 9 -49.66 43.92 38.25
N PRO A 10 -49.53 45.24 37.98
CA PRO A 10 -48.27 45.85 37.52
C PRO A 10 -47.15 45.79 38.56
N ARG A 11 -47.48 45.67 39.86
CA ARG A 11 -46.51 45.57 40.96
C ARG A 11 -45.90 44.17 41.11
N LEU A 12 -46.59 43.13 40.63
CA LEU A 12 -46.12 41.73 40.68
C LEU A 12 -45.49 41.27 39.36
N ARG A 13 -45.87 41.87 38.23
CA ARG A 13 -45.32 41.55 36.90
C ARG A 13 -43.85 41.94 36.75
N THR A 14 -43.48 43.13 37.22
CA THR A 14 -42.11 43.66 37.10
C THR A 14 -41.05 42.81 37.82
N PRO A 15 -41.19 42.43 39.11
CA PRO A 15 -40.20 41.57 39.76
C PRO A 15 -40.14 40.17 39.13
N LEU A 16 -41.27 39.65 38.63
CA LEU A 16 -41.32 38.34 37.97
C LEU A 16 -40.61 38.35 36.61
N LEU A 17 -40.76 39.43 35.84
CA LEU A 17 -40.01 39.65 34.59
C LEU A 17 -38.51 39.86 34.86
N ILE A 18 -38.14 40.60 35.90
CA ILE A 18 -36.74 40.79 36.28
C ILE A 18 -36.13 39.46 36.71
N GLY A 19 -36.83 38.67 37.52
CA GLY A 19 -36.40 37.32 37.91
C GLY A 19 -36.23 36.40 36.71
N LEU A 20 -37.19 36.39 35.79
CA LEU A 20 -37.11 35.60 34.55
C LEU A 20 -35.90 36.01 33.69
N THR A 21 -35.69 37.32 33.51
CA THR A 21 -34.55 37.84 32.75
C THR A 21 -33.22 37.48 33.42
N GLY A 22 -33.16 37.53 34.75
CA GLY A 22 -31.99 37.11 35.53
C GLY A 22 -31.67 35.63 35.36
N VAL A 23 -32.69 34.76 35.41
CA VAL A 23 -32.53 33.32 35.18
C VAL A 23 -32.05 33.04 33.76
N ILE A 24 -32.62 33.72 32.75
CA ILE A 24 -32.17 33.60 31.35
C ILE A 24 -30.71 34.04 31.22
N GLY A 25 -30.32 35.15 31.86
CA GLY A 25 -28.93 35.63 31.87
C GLY A 25 -27.95 34.62 32.47
N ILE A 26 -28.32 34.00 33.60
CA ILE A 26 -27.49 32.98 34.26
C ILE A 26 -27.32 31.74 33.37
N VAL A 27 -28.39 31.27 32.72
CA VAL A 27 -28.33 30.12 31.80
C VAL A 27 -27.43 30.41 30.60
N LEU A 28 -27.54 31.61 30.02
CA LEU A 28 -26.69 32.02 28.89
C LEU A 28 -25.21 32.17 29.30
N TRP A 29 -24.94 32.68 30.51
CA TRP A 29 -23.59 32.81 31.03
C TRP A 29 -22.95 31.44 31.31
N TYR A 30 -23.72 30.51 31.87
CA TYR A 30 -23.29 29.13 32.07
C TYR A 30 -23.01 28.40 30.74
N GLN A 31 -23.86 28.59 29.74
CA GLN A 31 -23.64 28.05 28.38
C GLN A 31 -22.36 28.60 27.76
N GLN A 32 -22.11 29.92 27.82
CA GLN A 32 -20.90 30.56 27.29
C GLN A 32 -19.61 30.00 27.90
N ILE A 33 -19.60 29.66 29.19
CA ILE A 33 -18.41 29.11 29.87
C ILE A 33 -18.18 27.63 29.50
N LEU A 34 -19.23 26.84 29.32
CA LEU A 34 -19.13 25.40 29.09
C LEU A 34 -18.87 25.03 27.61
N THR A 35 -19.32 25.87 26.68
CA THR A 35 -19.17 25.67 25.23
C THR A 35 -17.73 25.59 24.74
N PRO A 36 -16.79 26.49 25.11
CA PRO A 36 -15.42 26.46 24.57
C PRO A 36 -14.65 25.20 24.96
N GLY A 37 -14.91 24.63 26.14
CA GLY A 37 -14.29 23.38 26.57
C GLY A 37 -14.73 22.18 25.71
N ARG A 38 -16.00 22.15 25.27
CA ARG A 38 -16.52 21.09 24.40
C ARG A 38 -15.96 21.19 22.99
N GLU A 39 -15.83 22.40 22.45
CA GLU A 39 -15.27 22.62 21.12
C GLU A 39 -13.80 22.20 21.06
N GLN A 40 -13.00 22.55 22.06
CA GLN A 40 -11.60 22.13 22.16
C GLN A 40 -11.46 20.61 22.25
N LEU A 41 -12.31 19.94 23.03
CA LEU A 41 -12.32 18.47 23.13
C LEU A 41 -12.70 17.81 21.81
N VAL A 42 -13.69 18.35 21.09
CA VAL A 42 -14.10 17.86 19.77
C VAL A 42 -12.97 18.06 18.75
N GLU A 43 -12.33 19.21 18.75
CA GLU A 43 -11.21 19.50 17.86
C GLU A 43 -10.00 18.59 18.14
N LEU A 44 -9.65 18.41 19.41
CA LEU A 44 -8.54 17.55 19.81
C LEU A 44 -8.81 16.09 19.45
N ASN A 45 -10.03 15.60 19.67
CA ASN A 45 -10.43 14.26 19.24
C ASN A 45 -10.38 14.10 17.72
N LYS A 46 -10.81 15.11 16.95
CA LYS A 46 -10.67 15.09 15.48
C LYS A 46 -9.21 14.99 15.05
N ARG A 47 -8.31 15.76 15.69
CA ARG A 47 -6.86 15.72 15.41
C ARG A 47 -6.24 14.36 15.77
N VAL A 48 -6.62 13.76 16.89
CA VAL A 48 -6.16 12.43 17.30
C VAL A 48 -6.62 11.37 16.30
N LYS A 49 -7.90 11.40 15.91
CA LYS A 49 -8.46 10.45 14.94
C LYS A 49 -7.77 10.56 13.58
N ALA A 50 -7.55 11.79 13.09
CA ALA A 50 -6.82 12.02 11.85
C ALA A 50 -5.38 11.46 11.89
N LYS A 51 -4.66 11.66 13.01
CA LYS A 51 -3.31 11.10 13.21
C LYS A 51 -3.30 9.57 13.31
N GLN A 52 -4.32 8.97 13.91
CA GLN A 52 -4.44 7.50 13.96
C GLN A 52 -4.72 6.91 12.58
N ASP A 53 -5.58 7.57 11.79
CA ASP A 53 -5.89 7.11 10.45
C ASP A 53 -4.67 7.22 9.52
N THR A 54 -3.88 8.30 9.60
CA THR A 54 -2.62 8.39 8.85
C THR A 54 -1.61 7.32 9.25
N LEU A 55 -1.47 7.04 10.56
CA LEU A 55 -0.59 5.97 11.04
C LEU A 55 -1.02 4.59 10.54
N ARG A 56 -2.32 4.29 10.52
CA ARG A 56 -2.86 3.03 9.98
C ARG A 56 -2.52 2.88 8.50
N THR A 57 -2.71 3.93 7.70
CA THR A 57 -2.36 3.92 6.28
C THR A 57 -0.87 3.67 6.06
N ILE A 58 -0.01 4.35 6.83
CA ILE A 58 1.45 4.17 6.73
C ILE A 58 1.87 2.75 7.15
N GLN A 59 1.28 2.20 8.21
CA GLN A 59 1.56 0.84 8.65
C GLN A 59 1.12 -0.19 7.60
N ALA A 60 -0.05 -0.03 6.98
CA ALA A 60 -0.51 -0.89 5.91
C ALA A 60 0.45 -0.87 4.71
N LEU A 61 0.92 0.32 4.30
CA LEU A 61 1.92 0.48 3.25
C LEU A 61 3.27 -0.18 3.62
N LYS A 62 3.71 -0.07 4.88
CA LYS A 62 4.94 -0.73 5.34
C LYS A 62 4.84 -2.26 5.27
N THR A 63 3.70 -2.83 5.62
CA THR A 63 3.47 -4.28 5.49
C THR A 63 3.53 -4.72 4.03
N GLN A 64 2.94 -3.95 3.12
CA GLN A 64 3.03 -4.22 1.67
C GLN A 64 4.46 -4.16 1.14
N LEU A 65 5.26 -3.18 1.59
CA LEU A 65 6.67 -3.06 1.20
C LEU A 65 7.52 -4.25 1.66
N ASN A 66 7.27 -4.76 2.88
CA ASN A 66 7.97 -5.94 3.36
C ASN A 66 7.63 -7.17 2.51
N GLY A 67 6.34 -7.38 2.19
CA GLY A 67 5.92 -8.48 1.31
C GLY A 67 6.54 -8.37 -0.09
N LEU A 68 6.56 -7.17 -0.68
CA LEU A 68 7.16 -6.95 -2.00
C LEU A 68 8.68 -7.19 -1.99
N LYS A 69 9.36 -6.88 -0.89
CA LYS A 69 10.79 -7.15 -0.72
C LYS A 69 11.08 -8.65 -0.62
N GLU A 70 10.22 -9.41 0.06
CA GLU A 70 10.31 -10.87 0.10
C GLU A 70 10.10 -11.47 -1.30
N GLU A 71 9.09 -11.01 -2.03
CA GLU A 71 8.80 -11.46 -3.40
C GLU A 71 9.97 -11.16 -4.35
N LEU A 72 10.59 -9.98 -4.25
CA LEU A 72 11.80 -9.65 -5.02
C LEU A 72 12.97 -10.58 -4.67
N ASN A 73 13.16 -10.91 -3.39
CA ASN A 73 14.24 -11.81 -2.98
C ASN A 73 13.99 -13.24 -3.50
N SER A 74 12.75 -13.72 -3.43
CA SER A 74 12.36 -15.02 -4.01
C SER A 74 12.54 -15.02 -5.53
N ALA A 75 12.13 -13.96 -6.23
CA ALA A 75 12.32 -13.84 -7.68
C ALA A 75 13.81 -13.80 -8.06
N GLN A 76 14.65 -13.12 -7.27
CA GLN A 76 16.10 -13.10 -7.46
C GLN A 76 16.71 -14.49 -7.29
N GLN A 77 16.30 -15.24 -6.26
CA GLN A 77 16.76 -16.63 -6.06
C GLN A 77 16.37 -17.55 -7.21
N VAL A 78 15.14 -17.43 -7.71
CA VAL A 78 14.68 -18.18 -8.89
C VAL A 78 15.51 -17.79 -10.10
N LEU A 79 15.75 -16.50 -10.32
CA LEU A 79 16.58 -16.02 -11.43
C LEU A 79 18.02 -16.51 -11.34
N ASP A 80 18.62 -16.53 -10.15
CA ASP A 80 19.98 -17.05 -9.93
C ASP A 80 20.03 -18.58 -10.12
N SER A 81 18.98 -19.30 -9.72
CA SER A 81 18.84 -20.73 -10.03
C SER A 81 18.67 -20.97 -11.53
N LEU A 82 17.91 -20.13 -12.22
CA LEU A 82 17.75 -20.25 -13.67
C LEU A 82 19.07 -19.93 -14.38
N LYS A 83 19.82 -18.92 -13.93
CA LYS A 83 21.17 -18.61 -14.44
C LYS A 83 22.18 -19.72 -14.16
N SER A 84 22.06 -20.47 -13.07
CA SER A 84 22.94 -21.61 -12.82
C SER A 84 22.58 -22.82 -13.70
N ILE A 85 21.29 -22.98 -14.01
CA ILE A 85 20.78 -24.02 -14.91
C ILE A 85 21.03 -23.66 -16.39
N PHE A 86 20.97 -22.39 -16.76
CA PHE A 86 21.38 -21.85 -18.06
C PHE A 86 22.90 -21.69 -18.04
N PRO A 87 23.66 -22.69 -18.48
CA PRO A 87 25.11 -22.58 -18.45
C PRO A 87 25.48 -21.52 -19.49
N ASP A 88 26.28 -20.53 -19.11
CA ASP A 88 27.01 -19.65 -20.05
C ASP A 88 27.93 -20.46 -21.01
N GLN A 89 28.05 -21.76 -20.79
CA GLN A 89 28.75 -22.66 -21.69
C GLN A 89 27.81 -23.08 -22.82
N LYS A 90 27.98 -22.39 -23.96
CA LYS A 90 27.56 -22.84 -25.29
C LYS A 90 27.58 -24.38 -25.35
N GLU A 91 26.42 -25.04 -25.39
CA GLU A 91 26.32 -26.52 -25.48
C GLU A 91 26.87 -27.10 -26.79
N VAL A 92 27.35 -26.24 -27.69
CA VAL A 92 27.93 -26.56 -29.00
C VAL A 92 28.95 -27.72 -28.95
N PRO A 93 29.92 -27.79 -28.01
CA PRO A 93 30.89 -28.88 -27.97
C PRO A 93 30.26 -30.25 -27.68
N LYS A 94 29.19 -30.29 -26.86
CA LYS A 94 28.50 -31.53 -26.52
C LYS A 94 27.64 -32.02 -27.69
N LEU A 95 26.90 -31.10 -28.31
CA LEU A 95 26.08 -31.40 -29.49
C LEU A 95 26.93 -31.96 -30.65
N ILE A 96 28.09 -31.37 -30.92
CA ILE A 96 29.01 -31.86 -31.96
C ILE A 96 29.51 -33.29 -31.65
N ARG A 97 29.80 -33.59 -30.38
CA ARG A 97 30.21 -34.96 -29.97
C ARG A 97 29.08 -35.98 -30.15
N GLU A 98 27.85 -35.61 -29.81
CA GLU A 98 26.69 -36.47 -30.01
C GLU A 98 26.44 -36.73 -31.50
N ILE A 99 26.40 -35.68 -32.35
CA ILE A 99 26.19 -35.82 -33.80
C ILE A 99 27.30 -36.68 -34.44
N THR A 100 28.57 -36.44 -34.08
CA THR A 100 29.68 -37.25 -34.63
C THR A 100 29.66 -38.70 -34.15
N SER A 101 29.18 -38.97 -32.93
CA SER A 101 29.00 -40.34 -32.44
C SER A 101 27.91 -41.09 -33.21
N VAL A 102 26.78 -40.44 -33.48
CA VAL A 102 25.66 -40.99 -34.26
C VAL A 102 26.08 -41.19 -35.72
N ALA A 103 26.77 -40.21 -36.32
CA ALA A 103 27.30 -40.31 -37.67
C ALA A 103 28.25 -41.51 -37.83
N ARG A 104 29.20 -41.69 -36.90
CA ARG A 104 30.11 -42.85 -36.90
C ARG A 104 29.37 -44.17 -36.74
N ALA A 105 28.39 -44.25 -35.83
CA ALA A 105 27.55 -45.44 -35.67
C ALA A 105 26.75 -45.78 -36.94
N SER A 106 26.45 -44.76 -37.75
CA SER A 106 25.74 -44.88 -39.04
C SER A 106 26.68 -45.13 -40.22
N GLY A 107 27.99 -45.27 -40.00
CA GLY A 107 29.00 -45.46 -41.06
C GLY A 107 29.39 -44.18 -41.82
N ILE A 108 28.98 -43.01 -41.35
CA ILE A 108 29.28 -41.70 -41.96
C ILE A 108 30.54 -41.12 -41.31
N ASN A 109 31.60 -40.94 -42.09
CA ASN A 109 32.82 -40.28 -41.65
C ASN A 109 32.73 -38.76 -41.86
N THR A 110 32.45 -38.01 -40.80
CA THR A 110 32.45 -36.54 -40.82
C THR A 110 33.90 -36.01 -40.93
N THR A 111 34.23 -35.33 -42.02
CA THR A 111 35.59 -34.83 -42.32
C THR A 111 35.86 -33.40 -41.86
N LYS A 112 34.84 -32.54 -41.87
CA LYS A 112 34.95 -31.13 -41.45
C LYS A 112 33.67 -30.67 -40.78
N PHE A 113 33.80 -29.80 -39.79
CA PHE A 113 32.69 -29.10 -39.15
C PHE A 113 33.07 -27.63 -39.06
N ASN A 114 32.38 -26.76 -39.80
CA ASN A 114 32.73 -25.35 -39.92
C ASN A 114 31.59 -24.48 -39.36
N PRO A 115 31.78 -23.83 -38.20
CA PRO A 115 30.80 -22.89 -37.67
C PRO A 115 30.66 -21.69 -38.62
N GLN A 116 29.42 -21.31 -38.93
CA GLN A 116 29.10 -20.09 -39.64
C GLN A 116 28.87 -18.93 -38.64
N PRO A 117 28.89 -17.67 -39.09
CA PRO A 117 28.64 -16.52 -38.23
C PRO A 117 27.25 -16.58 -37.59
N ASP A 118 27.21 -16.19 -36.32
CA ASP A 118 25.98 -16.10 -35.52
C ASP A 118 25.02 -15.08 -36.16
N ILE A 119 23.74 -15.47 -36.34
CA ILE A 119 22.69 -14.56 -36.82
C ILE A 119 21.86 -14.14 -35.61
N GLU A 120 21.99 -12.86 -35.22
CA GLU A 120 21.17 -12.28 -34.15
C GLU A 120 19.74 -12.05 -34.63
N LYS A 121 18.77 -12.60 -33.88
CA LYS A 121 17.33 -12.31 -34.01
C LYS A 121 16.89 -11.51 -32.78
N GLU A 122 15.67 -11.00 -32.81
CA GLU A 122 15.11 -10.14 -31.75
C GLU A 122 15.08 -10.80 -30.35
N TYR A 123 15.03 -12.13 -30.26
CA TYR A 123 14.89 -12.86 -28.99
C TYR A 123 15.87 -14.04 -28.82
N TYR A 124 16.67 -14.38 -29.84
CA TYR A 124 17.57 -15.54 -29.83
C TYR A 124 18.69 -15.40 -30.86
N VAL A 125 19.72 -16.23 -30.75
CA VAL A 125 20.85 -16.30 -31.69
C VAL A 125 20.81 -17.64 -32.42
N GLU A 126 20.77 -17.61 -33.76
CA GLU A 126 20.84 -18.80 -34.59
C GLU A 126 22.31 -19.14 -34.91
N ASN A 127 22.69 -20.40 -34.67
CA ASN A 127 24.00 -20.93 -35.02
C ASN A 127 23.87 -21.94 -36.17
N HIS A 128 24.53 -21.67 -37.29
CA HIS A 128 24.55 -22.57 -38.44
C HIS A 128 25.92 -23.27 -38.56
N TYR A 129 25.91 -24.52 -38.99
CA TYR A 129 27.12 -25.33 -39.18
C TYR A 129 27.07 -26.04 -40.54
N ASN A 130 28.23 -26.17 -41.18
CA ASN A 130 28.39 -26.82 -42.48
C ASN A 130 29.56 -27.82 -42.48
#